data_AF-A0A399ZUQ4-F1
#
_entry.id   AF-A0A399ZUQ4-F1
#
_cell.length_a   1.000
_cell.length_b   1.000
_cell.length_c   1.000
_cell.angle_alpha   90.00
_cell.angle_beta   90.00
_cell.angle_gamma   90.00
#
_symmetry.space_group_name_H-M   'P 1'
#
loop_
_entity.id
_entity.type
_entity.pdbx_description
1 polymer ?
#
loop_
_entity_poly.entity_id
_entity_poly.type
_entity_poly.pdbx_seq_one_letter_code
_entity_poly.pdbx_strand_id
1 'polypeptide(L)'
;MGDKIINTFQQRRQLAQDVEHLAQTRSEAELLEAVRRMVQSYPSELLCTILVKHLDTPSSQVRGGLGHLAALLPPDEIGPLLRSAAANRSHDAQTRITAALILERFLGEPLPPALLGDLSQSNEVAFQSLREAVDEAQYNRRVLSEYVTQMYQAGEPVAFMVMELLERLPPHQRVDLYRLLALDDRPAVAHAARRHLERLAAQEPTALAALHALQTLLPPTEAAPLERALRKLAFAGHRYTPPAPGGWRALLSPADVGGNQSIWFIRTPQPGAADGILLGLVINARLGILQAFAAEGMRADQLPSVHAVGELVSVRTDSGVATLLEAPFDFCRYRLQTAQAAHWQAQPARLLPNDYILYQDWLGRFAPPQPDPALAAYFALPTDDEPRPAWAELDAAARDLLAHPAMSGWVLHNRLFAQTSTTGGHSLGAIPAADLAAHILRELAQR
;
A
#
# COMPACT_ATOMS: atom_id res chain seq x y z
N MET A 1 37.32 43.66 -12.63
CA MET A 1 36.74 42.55 -13.44
C MET A 1 36.78 41.20 -12.72
N GLY A 2 37.81 40.89 -11.91
CA GLY A 2 37.89 39.64 -11.14
C GLY A 2 36.72 39.40 -10.16
N ASP A 3 36.31 40.42 -9.38
CA ASP A 3 35.24 40.26 -8.37
C ASP A 3 33.86 39.95 -8.96
N LYS A 4 33.50 40.52 -10.12
CA LYS A 4 32.24 40.19 -10.80
C LYS A 4 32.23 38.74 -11.30
N ILE A 5 33.35 38.23 -11.80
CA ILE A 5 33.46 36.86 -12.33
C ILE A 5 33.39 35.85 -11.18
N ILE A 6 34.10 36.09 -10.07
CA ILE A 6 34.09 35.22 -8.89
C ILE A 6 32.67 35.12 -8.29
N ASN A 7 31.96 36.25 -8.21
CA ASN A 7 30.59 36.29 -7.68
C ASN A 7 29.60 35.51 -8.57
N THR A 8 29.71 35.62 -9.90
CA THR A 8 28.86 34.84 -10.83
C THR A 8 29.11 33.34 -10.78
N PHE A 9 30.36 32.89 -10.58
CA PHE A 9 30.67 31.46 -10.42
C PHE A 9 30.13 30.91 -9.10
N GLN A 10 30.26 31.66 -8.01
CA GLN A 10 29.73 31.27 -6.72
C GLN A 10 28.20 31.19 -6.74
N GLN A 11 27.52 32.16 -7.36
CA GLN A 11 26.07 32.14 -7.54
C GLN A 11 25.60 30.94 -8.38
N ARG A 12 26.28 30.60 -9.48
CA ARG A 12 25.95 29.42 -10.28
C ARG A 12 26.09 28.11 -9.51
N ARG A 13 27.14 28.01 -8.68
CA ARG A 13 27.35 26.84 -7.83
C ARG A 13 26.28 26.73 -6.75
N GLN A 14 25.93 27.83 -6.09
CA GLN A 14 24.87 27.84 -5.09
C GLN A 14 23.52 27.51 -5.71
N LEU A 15 23.20 28.08 -6.87
CA LEU A 15 21.97 27.76 -7.59
C LEU A 15 21.88 26.28 -7.97
N ALA A 16 22.99 25.67 -8.42
CA ALA A 16 23.02 24.24 -8.70
C ALA A 16 22.73 23.39 -7.44
N GLN A 17 23.29 23.77 -6.30
CA GLN A 17 23.01 23.12 -5.02
C GLN A 17 21.55 23.31 -4.57
N ASP A 18 20.99 24.49 -4.80
CA ASP A 18 19.59 24.78 -4.47
C ASP A 18 18.64 23.93 -5.33
N VAL A 19 18.98 23.69 -6.61
CA VAL A 19 18.26 22.75 -7.49
C VAL A 19 18.38 21.30 -6.98
N GLU A 20 19.57 20.87 -6.55
CA GLU A 20 19.77 19.53 -5.96
C GLU A 20 18.95 19.36 -4.66
N HIS A 21 18.80 20.42 -3.86
CA HIS A 21 17.96 20.40 -2.66
C HIS A 21 16.47 20.25 -2.95
N LEU A 22 15.98 20.58 -4.15
CA LEU A 22 14.60 20.30 -4.53
C LEU A 22 14.28 18.81 -4.46
N ALA A 23 15.24 17.93 -4.77
CA ALA A 23 15.06 16.48 -4.66
C ALA A 23 14.81 15.99 -3.22
N GLN A 24 15.13 16.80 -2.21
CA GLN A 24 15.06 16.43 -0.80
C GLN A 24 13.81 16.95 -0.08
N THR A 25 13.01 17.80 -0.75
CA THR A 25 11.76 18.31 -0.18
C THR A 25 10.74 17.17 -0.03
N ARG A 26 9.99 17.17 1.07
CA ARG A 26 9.06 16.09 1.44
C ARG A 26 7.59 16.46 1.26
N SER A 27 7.31 17.71 0.91
CA SER A 27 5.96 18.19 0.62
C SER A 27 5.96 19.23 -0.50
N GLU A 28 4.80 19.39 -1.14
CA GLU A 28 4.58 20.43 -2.15
C GLU A 28 4.78 21.84 -1.57
N ALA A 29 4.38 22.07 -0.30
CA ALA A 29 4.58 23.33 0.39
C ALA A 29 6.08 23.67 0.54
N GLU A 30 6.90 22.70 0.97
CA GLU A 30 8.36 22.85 1.07
C GLU A 30 8.99 23.12 -0.31
N LEU A 31 8.53 22.41 -1.35
CA LEU A 31 8.99 22.59 -2.73
C LEU A 31 8.71 24.02 -3.23
N LEU A 32 7.47 24.49 -3.08
CA LEU A 32 7.06 25.83 -3.49
C LEU A 32 7.82 26.91 -2.74
N GLU A 33 8.08 26.74 -1.45
CA GLU A 33 8.87 27.67 -0.65
C GLU A 33 10.34 27.71 -1.11
N ALA A 34 10.94 26.55 -1.39
CA ALA A 34 12.29 26.48 -1.94
C ALA A 34 12.38 27.19 -3.30
N VAL A 35 11.44 26.94 -4.21
CA VAL A 35 11.39 27.57 -5.54
C VAL A 35 11.21 29.09 -5.41
N ARG A 36 10.31 29.58 -4.54
CA ARG A 36 10.12 31.03 -4.31
C ARG A 36 11.41 31.71 -3.82
N ARG A 37 12.16 31.05 -2.92
CA ARG A 37 13.46 31.56 -2.45
C ARG A 37 14.48 31.66 -3.59
N MET A 38 14.51 30.70 -4.50
CA MET A 38 15.38 30.75 -5.69
C MET A 38 15.04 31.96 -6.58
N VAL A 39 13.76 32.17 -6.90
CA VAL A 39 13.32 33.30 -7.73
C VAL A 39 13.66 34.65 -7.10
N GLN A 40 13.62 34.75 -5.76
CA GLN A 40 14.00 35.98 -5.06
C GLN A 40 15.51 36.21 -4.99
N SER A 41 16.31 35.13 -5.07
CA SER A 41 17.76 35.17 -4.82
C SER A 41 18.61 35.26 -6.09
N TYR A 42 18.05 34.87 -7.25
CA TYR A 42 18.78 34.78 -8.51
C TYR A 42 18.07 35.53 -9.65
N PRO A 43 18.83 36.11 -10.61
CA PRO A 43 18.26 36.73 -11.80
C PRO A 43 17.62 35.68 -12.73
N SER A 44 16.57 36.07 -13.46
CA SER A 44 15.79 35.21 -14.36
C SER A 44 16.68 34.48 -15.39
N GLU A 45 17.66 35.16 -15.96
CA GLU A 45 18.59 34.61 -16.95
C GLU A 45 19.36 33.38 -16.42
N LEU A 46 19.83 33.45 -15.16
CA LEU A 46 20.54 32.32 -14.52
C LEU A 46 19.57 31.17 -14.24
N LEU A 47 18.34 31.49 -13.84
CA LEU A 47 17.28 30.52 -13.58
C LEU A 47 16.83 29.81 -14.87
N CYS A 48 16.67 30.53 -15.97
CA CYS A 48 16.40 29.96 -17.30
C CYS A 48 17.53 29.02 -17.73
N THR A 49 18.79 29.43 -17.53
CA THR A 49 19.95 28.61 -17.88
C THR A 49 20.01 27.32 -17.06
N ILE A 50 19.82 27.38 -15.74
CA ILE A 50 19.86 26.19 -14.90
C ILE A 50 18.67 25.27 -15.19
N LEU A 51 17.49 25.85 -15.49
CA LEU A 51 16.31 25.07 -15.82
C LEU A 51 16.55 24.20 -17.05
N VAL A 52 17.04 24.80 -18.16
CA VAL A 52 17.36 24.06 -19.39
C VAL A 52 18.41 22.98 -19.12
N LYS A 53 19.43 23.29 -18.30
CA LYS A 53 20.49 22.34 -17.95
C LYS A 53 19.98 21.12 -17.18
N HIS A 54 18.88 21.23 -16.45
CA HIS A 54 18.33 20.15 -15.62
C HIS A 54 17.06 19.51 -16.20
N LEU A 55 16.73 19.78 -17.47
CA LEU A 55 15.59 19.13 -18.14
C LEU A 55 15.78 17.60 -18.30
N ASP A 56 17.02 17.12 -18.28
CA ASP A 56 17.37 15.70 -18.30
C ASP A 56 17.13 15.00 -16.95
N THR A 57 16.61 15.72 -15.94
CA THR A 57 16.46 15.18 -14.58
C THR A 57 15.60 13.91 -14.53
N PRO A 58 16.08 12.85 -13.85
CA PRO A 58 15.28 11.67 -13.61
C PRO A 58 14.25 11.87 -12.49
N SER A 59 14.50 12.81 -11.57
CA SER A 59 13.68 13.04 -10.38
C SER A 59 12.37 13.76 -10.73
N SER A 60 11.24 13.15 -10.40
CA SER A 60 9.91 13.77 -10.47
C SER A 60 9.82 15.02 -9.60
N GLN A 61 10.42 15.00 -8.41
CA GLN A 61 10.45 16.13 -7.48
C GLN A 61 11.19 17.33 -8.06
N VAL A 62 12.39 17.11 -8.62
CA VAL A 62 13.14 18.17 -9.31
C VAL A 62 12.36 18.67 -10.52
N ARG A 63 11.76 17.78 -11.31
CA ARG A 63 10.89 18.15 -12.46
C ARG A 63 9.74 19.07 -12.03
N GLY A 64 9.04 18.72 -10.96
CA GLY A 64 7.98 19.55 -10.38
C GLY A 64 8.50 20.90 -9.92
N GLY A 65 9.66 20.92 -9.26
CA GLY A 65 10.35 22.15 -8.85
C GLY A 65 10.72 23.04 -10.04
N LEU A 66 11.25 22.46 -11.11
CA LEU A 66 11.52 23.17 -12.37
C LEU A 66 10.24 23.70 -13.02
N GLY A 67 9.14 22.96 -12.93
CA GLY A 67 7.83 23.41 -13.42
C GLY A 67 7.30 24.62 -12.65
N HIS A 68 7.33 24.57 -11.31
CA HIS A 68 6.98 25.72 -10.49
C HIS A 68 7.93 26.90 -10.69
N LEU A 69 9.22 26.63 -10.91
CA LEU A 69 10.19 27.66 -11.25
C LEU A 69 9.82 28.34 -12.57
N ALA A 70 9.51 27.56 -13.62
CA ALA A 70 9.07 28.08 -14.91
C ALA A 70 7.82 28.96 -14.79
N ALA A 71 6.83 28.55 -13.98
CA ALA A 71 5.60 29.31 -13.77
C ALA A 71 5.82 30.67 -13.07
N LEU A 72 6.96 30.87 -12.39
CA LEU A 72 7.32 32.13 -11.74
C LEU A 72 8.32 32.97 -12.55
N LEU A 73 8.85 32.44 -13.65
CA LEU A 73 9.76 33.16 -14.55
C LEU A 73 8.97 33.96 -15.60
N PRO A 74 9.59 34.99 -16.23
CA PRO A 74 8.94 35.75 -17.28
C PRO A 74 8.49 34.82 -18.44
N PRO A 75 7.20 34.81 -18.80
CA PRO A 75 6.66 33.87 -19.80
C PRO A 75 7.32 34.05 -21.18
N ASP A 76 7.63 35.30 -21.54
CA ASP A 76 8.28 35.67 -22.80
C ASP A 76 9.73 35.14 -22.90
N GLU A 77 10.36 34.82 -21.78
CA GLU A 77 11.70 34.21 -21.72
C GLU A 77 11.62 32.68 -21.71
N ILE A 78 10.79 32.11 -20.82
CA ILE A 78 10.82 30.67 -20.55
C ILE A 78 10.05 29.83 -21.56
N GLY A 79 8.91 30.30 -22.05
CA GLY A 79 8.07 29.57 -23.02
C GLY A 79 8.81 29.25 -24.31
N PRO A 80 9.48 30.22 -24.99
CA PRO A 80 10.29 29.97 -26.17
C PRO A 80 11.44 28.98 -25.93
N LEU A 81 12.11 29.06 -24.78
CA LEU A 81 13.21 28.17 -24.43
C LEU A 81 12.73 26.72 -24.30
N LEU A 82 11.63 26.50 -23.59
CA LEU A 82 11.05 25.17 -23.42
C LEU A 82 10.51 24.60 -24.74
N ARG A 83 9.86 25.43 -25.57
CA ARG A 83 9.41 24.98 -26.90
C ARG A 83 10.58 24.57 -27.78
N SER A 84 11.67 25.33 -27.74
CA SER A 84 12.91 24.98 -28.45
C SER A 84 13.49 23.67 -27.91
N ALA A 85 13.56 23.49 -26.59
CA ALA A 85 14.06 22.27 -25.98
C ALA A 85 13.21 21.03 -26.32
N ALA A 86 11.87 21.14 -26.30
CA ALA A 86 10.95 20.06 -26.63
C ALA A 86 11.02 19.65 -28.11
N ALA A 87 11.12 20.64 -29.01
CA ALA A 87 11.17 20.43 -30.45
C ALA A 87 12.54 19.96 -30.97
N ASN A 88 13.63 20.18 -30.21
CA ASN A 88 14.97 19.86 -30.65
C ASN A 88 15.28 18.36 -30.57
N ARG A 89 15.24 17.67 -31.72
CA ARG A 89 15.54 16.23 -31.83
C ARG A 89 16.99 15.85 -31.52
N SER A 90 17.92 16.81 -31.41
CA SER A 90 19.28 16.52 -30.94
C SER A 90 19.38 16.36 -29.42
N HIS A 91 18.37 16.81 -28.67
CA HIS A 91 18.25 16.49 -27.25
C HIS A 91 17.77 15.06 -27.06
N ASP A 92 18.16 14.47 -25.94
CA ASP A 92 17.64 13.18 -25.51
C ASP A 92 16.12 13.26 -25.23
N ALA A 93 15.48 12.08 -25.20
CA ALA A 93 14.05 11.95 -24.98
C ALA A 93 13.60 12.55 -23.63
N GLN A 94 14.40 12.39 -22.58
CA GLN A 94 14.09 12.87 -21.24
C GLN A 94 13.98 14.39 -21.21
N THR A 95 14.98 15.09 -21.76
CA THR A 95 15.01 16.54 -21.89
C THR A 95 13.77 17.06 -22.62
N ARG A 96 13.41 16.42 -23.74
CA ARG A 96 12.27 16.83 -24.56
C ARG A 96 10.94 16.60 -23.85
N ILE A 97 10.78 15.46 -23.18
CA ILE A 97 9.57 15.13 -22.40
C ILE A 97 9.42 16.07 -21.21
N THR A 98 10.50 16.34 -20.47
CA THR A 98 10.45 17.29 -19.34
C THR A 98 10.02 18.67 -19.79
N ALA A 99 10.60 19.17 -20.88
CA ALA A 99 10.24 20.47 -21.42
C ALA A 99 8.76 20.51 -21.83
N ALA A 100 8.29 19.43 -22.47
CA ALA A 100 6.90 19.31 -22.88
C ALA A 100 5.92 19.27 -21.70
N LEU A 101 6.23 18.48 -20.68
CA LEU A 101 5.42 18.40 -19.46
C LEU A 101 5.36 19.74 -18.73
N ILE A 102 6.45 20.50 -18.68
CA ILE A 102 6.46 21.83 -18.05
C ILE A 102 5.55 22.79 -18.82
N LEU A 103 5.65 22.83 -20.15
CA LEU A 103 4.80 23.66 -21.00
C LEU A 103 3.31 23.36 -20.78
N GLU A 104 2.92 22.09 -20.88
CA GLU A 104 1.51 21.70 -20.81
C GLU A 104 0.93 21.84 -19.40
N ARG A 105 1.66 21.36 -18.39
CA ARG A 105 1.14 21.25 -17.01
C ARG A 105 1.28 22.53 -16.21
N PHE A 106 2.38 23.26 -16.37
CA PHE A 106 2.69 24.42 -15.51
C PHE A 106 2.44 25.76 -16.21
N LEU A 107 2.69 25.83 -17.53
CA LEU A 107 2.47 27.04 -18.31
C LEU A 107 1.12 27.06 -19.04
N GLY A 108 0.44 25.91 -19.12
CA GLY A 108 -0.83 25.79 -19.84
C GLY A 108 -0.69 25.96 -21.36
N GLU A 109 0.52 25.80 -21.89
CA GLU A 109 0.81 25.90 -23.33
C GLU A 109 0.74 24.51 -23.96
N PRO A 110 -0.27 24.21 -24.81
CA PRO A 110 -0.36 22.92 -25.48
C PRO A 110 0.74 22.78 -26.53
N LEU A 111 1.36 21.59 -26.62
CA LEU A 111 2.33 21.29 -27.66
C LEU A 111 1.67 20.61 -28.87
N PRO A 112 2.07 20.96 -30.10
CA PRO A 112 1.67 20.22 -31.29
C PRO A 112 2.07 18.73 -31.18
N PRO A 113 1.14 17.77 -31.37
CA PRO A 113 1.43 16.34 -31.27
C PRO A 113 2.58 15.87 -32.19
N ALA A 114 2.77 16.55 -33.33
CA ALA A 114 3.86 16.27 -34.26
C ALA A 114 5.27 16.45 -33.67
N LEU A 115 5.42 17.23 -32.59
CA LEU A 115 6.71 17.43 -31.91
C LEU A 115 7.07 16.28 -30.95
N LEU A 116 6.09 15.46 -30.57
CA LEU A 116 6.26 14.33 -29.65
C LEU A 116 6.00 12.97 -30.31
N GLY A 117 5.58 12.94 -31.58
CA GLY A 117 5.19 11.71 -32.28
C GLY A 117 6.28 10.63 -32.30
N ASP A 118 7.56 11.01 -32.37
CA ASP A 118 8.69 10.09 -32.29
C ASP A 118 8.89 9.52 -30.87
N LEU A 119 8.62 10.30 -29.83
CA LEU A 119 8.70 9.87 -28.43
C LEU A 119 7.60 8.89 -28.05
N SER A 120 6.40 9.06 -28.65
CA SER A 120 5.32 8.08 -28.50
C SER A 120 5.62 6.76 -29.19
N GLN A 121 6.36 6.79 -30.31
CA GLN A 121 6.77 5.57 -31.02
C GLN A 121 7.86 4.80 -30.28
N SER A 122 8.68 5.47 -29.47
CA SER A 122 9.74 4.85 -28.66
C SER A 122 9.32 4.49 -27.23
N ASN A 123 8.02 4.62 -26.90
CA ASN A 123 7.47 4.39 -25.56
C ASN A 123 8.13 5.22 -24.44
N GLU A 124 8.81 6.33 -24.77
CA GLU A 124 9.54 7.13 -23.78
C GLU A 124 8.61 7.88 -22.83
N VAL A 125 7.45 8.31 -23.32
CA VAL A 125 6.40 8.91 -22.47
C VAL A 125 5.86 7.88 -21.47
N ALA A 126 5.63 6.64 -21.92
CA ALA A 126 5.18 5.56 -21.04
C ALA A 126 6.26 5.19 -20.01
N PHE A 127 7.53 5.15 -20.42
CA PHE A 127 8.65 4.89 -19.52
C PHE A 127 8.80 6.00 -18.47
N GLN A 128 8.62 7.26 -18.87
CA GLN A 128 8.64 8.38 -17.95
C GLN A 128 7.55 8.26 -16.88
N SER A 129 6.32 7.95 -17.30
CA SER A 129 5.20 7.73 -16.38
C SER A 129 5.45 6.56 -15.42
N LEU A 130 6.00 5.45 -15.93
CA LEU A 130 6.39 4.30 -15.11
C LEU A 130 7.41 4.68 -14.03
N ARG A 131 8.45 5.42 -14.40
CA ARG A 131 9.49 5.84 -13.45
C ARG A 131 8.93 6.76 -12.37
N GLU A 132 8.06 7.70 -12.74
CA GLU A 132 7.40 8.58 -11.77
C GLU A 132 6.55 7.79 -10.77
N ALA A 133 5.77 6.82 -11.25
CA ALA A 133 4.97 5.97 -10.38
C ALA A 133 5.83 5.16 -9.39
N VAL A 134 6.95 4.61 -9.85
CA VAL A 134 7.87 3.82 -9.01
C VAL A 134 8.64 4.68 -8.01
N ASP A 135 9.04 5.89 -8.39
CA ASP A 135 9.71 6.83 -7.48
C ASP A 135 8.74 7.34 -6.42
N GLU A 136 7.51 7.72 -6.80
CA GLU A 136 6.49 8.19 -5.86
C GLU A 136 6.02 7.09 -4.90
N ALA A 137 6.01 5.84 -5.35
CA ALA A 137 5.67 4.67 -4.53
C ALA A 137 6.56 4.47 -3.30
N GLN A 138 7.75 5.07 -3.27
CA GLN A 138 8.63 5.05 -2.10
C GLN A 138 8.04 5.81 -0.91
N TYR A 139 7.16 6.78 -1.18
CA TYR A 139 6.50 7.62 -0.18
C TYR A 139 5.01 7.30 -0.04
N ASN A 140 4.38 6.88 -1.14
CA ASN A 140 2.97 6.53 -1.17
C ASN A 140 2.75 5.27 -2.02
N ARG A 141 2.74 4.10 -1.38
CA ARG A 141 2.56 2.81 -2.07
C ARG A 141 1.26 2.71 -2.89
N ARG A 142 0.22 3.49 -2.57
CA ARG A 142 -1.06 3.46 -3.28
C ARG A 142 -0.93 3.88 -4.74
N VAL A 143 0.06 4.69 -5.08
CA VAL A 143 0.38 5.07 -6.47
C VAL A 143 0.58 3.84 -7.35
N LEU A 144 1.20 2.77 -6.84
CA LEU A 144 1.35 1.52 -7.61
C LEU A 144 0.02 0.81 -7.85
N SER A 145 -0.89 0.84 -6.87
CA SER A 145 -2.24 0.26 -7.05
C SER A 145 -3.03 1.02 -8.10
N GLU A 146 -2.95 2.35 -8.09
CA GLU A 146 -3.58 3.20 -9.11
C GLU A 146 -2.96 2.94 -10.49
N TYR A 147 -1.63 2.87 -10.57
CA TYR A 147 -0.90 2.59 -11.80
C TYR A 147 -1.29 1.22 -12.41
N VAL A 148 -1.33 0.16 -11.59
CA VAL A 148 -1.76 -1.17 -12.02
C VAL A 148 -3.23 -1.16 -12.47
N THR A 149 -4.09 -0.40 -11.78
CA THR A 149 -5.51 -0.26 -12.17
C THR A 149 -5.66 0.44 -13.52
N GLN A 150 -4.93 1.52 -13.77
CA GLN A 150 -4.94 2.23 -15.06
C GLN A 150 -4.39 1.34 -16.18
N MET A 151 -3.32 0.62 -15.91
CA MET A 151 -2.74 -0.34 -16.85
C MET A 151 -3.70 -1.51 -17.15
N TYR A 152 -4.47 -1.98 -16.15
CA TYR A 152 -5.53 -2.96 -16.37
C TYR A 152 -6.61 -2.43 -17.32
N GLN A 153 -7.09 -1.21 -17.07
CA GLN A 153 -8.09 -0.54 -17.92
C GLN A 153 -7.60 -0.31 -19.36
N ALA A 154 -6.30 -0.05 -19.54
CA ALA A 154 -5.69 0.15 -20.84
C ALA A 154 -5.51 -1.15 -21.66
N GLY A 155 -5.65 -2.32 -21.01
CA GLY A 155 -5.66 -3.62 -21.67
C GLY A 155 -4.35 -4.41 -21.57
N GLU A 156 -4.40 -5.67 -21.99
CA GLU A 156 -3.30 -6.63 -21.87
C GLU A 156 -2.00 -6.20 -22.59
N PRO A 157 -2.02 -5.65 -23.82
CA PRO A 157 -0.80 -5.22 -24.50
C PRO A 157 -0.01 -4.15 -23.73
N VAL A 158 -0.71 -3.26 -23.00
CA VAL A 158 -0.09 -2.21 -22.19
C VAL A 158 0.65 -2.83 -21.00
N ALA A 159 0.11 -3.88 -20.39
CA ALA A 159 0.80 -4.59 -19.31
C ALA A 159 2.10 -5.24 -19.78
N PHE A 160 2.12 -5.85 -20.97
CA PHE A 160 3.35 -6.40 -21.55
C PHE A 160 4.37 -5.31 -21.89
N MET A 161 3.92 -4.21 -22.50
CA MET A 161 4.79 -3.05 -22.75
C MET A 161 5.39 -2.51 -21.44
N VAL A 162 4.61 -2.38 -20.37
CA VAL A 162 5.11 -1.95 -19.05
C VAL A 162 6.13 -2.94 -18.49
N MET A 163 5.89 -4.25 -18.61
CA MET A 163 6.86 -5.28 -18.19
C MET A 163 8.18 -5.21 -18.96
N GLU A 164 8.16 -4.87 -20.25
CA GLU A 164 9.36 -4.61 -21.05
C GLU A 164 10.07 -3.33 -20.59
N LEU A 165 9.31 -2.27 -20.31
CA LEU A 165 9.86 -1.00 -19.82
C LEU A 165 10.47 -1.12 -18.41
N LEU A 166 9.91 -1.98 -17.54
CA LEU A 166 10.47 -2.28 -16.22
C LEU A 166 11.92 -2.80 -16.30
N GLU A 167 12.28 -3.50 -17.38
CA GLU A 167 13.65 -4.01 -17.57
C GLU A 167 14.69 -2.90 -17.74
N ARG A 168 14.26 -1.65 -17.99
CA ARG A 168 15.13 -0.47 -18.06
C ARG A 168 15.43 0.13 -16.68
N LEU A 169 14.64 -0.15 -15.64
CA LEU A 169 14.83 0.37 -14.29
C LEU A 169 15.93 -0.40 -13.54
N PRO A 170 16.55 0.15 -12.47
CA PRO A 170 17.37 -0.64 -11.55
C PRO A 170 16.62 -1.87 -11.00
N PRO A 171 17.28 -3.04 -10.84
CA PRO A 171 16.62 -4.29 -10.41
C PRO A 171 15.71 -4.17 -9.17
N HIS A 172 16.17 -3.50 -8.10
CA HIS A 172 15.40 -3.33 -6.87
C HIS A 172 14.10 -2.53 -7.05
N GLN A 173 14.03 -1.62 -8.03
CA GLN A 173 12.85 -0.81 -8.33
C GLN A 173 11.74 -1.58 -9.06
N ARG A 174 12.06 -2.74 -9.62
CA ARG A 174 11.11 -3.55 -10.42
C ARG A 174 10.22 -4.44 -9.54
N VAL A 175 10.65 -4.70 -8.32
CA VAL A 175 10.11 -5.77 -7.46
C VAL A 175 8.64 -5.57 -7.15
N ASP A 176 8.25 -4.38 -6.70
CA ASP A 176 6.88 -4.13 -6.23
C ASP A 176 5.86 -4.18 -7.38
N LEU A 177 6.20 -3.65 -8.56
CA LEU A 177 5.33 -3.75 -9.72
C LEU A 177 5.23 -5.20 -10.21
N TYR A 178 6.32 -5.95 -10.33
CA TYR A 178 6.20 -7.38 -10.68
C TYR A 178 5.39 -8.17 -9.65
N ARG A 179 5.50 -7.85 -8.36
CA ARG A 179 4.69 -8.48 -7.30
C ARG A 179 3.20 -8.20 -7.47
N LEU A 180 2.81 -6.96 -7.76
CA LEU A 180 1.41 -6.59 -7.98
C LEU A 180 0.87 -7.19 -9.28
N LEU A 181 1.64 -7.13 -10.37
CA LEU A 181 1.28 -7.75 -11.66
C LEU A 181 1.18 -9.27 -11.58
N ALA A 182 1.93 -9.91 -10.69
CA ALA A 182 1.81 -11.35 -10.44
C ALA A 182 0.45 -11.76 -9.84
N LEU A 183 -0.35 -10.80 -9.38
CA LEU A 183 -1.70 -10.99 -8.83
C LEU A 183 -2.80 -10.48 -9.77
N ASP A 184 -2.44 -10.11 -11.01
CA ASP A 184 -3.38 -9.71 -12.05
C ASP A 184 -4.38 -10.84 -12.34
N ASP A 185 -5.64 -10.49 -12.60
CA ASP A 185 -6.70 -11.44 -12.93
C ASP A 185 -6.55 -12.02 -14.35
N ARG A 186 -5.75 -11.38 -15.22
CA ARG A 186 -5.40 -11.91 -16.55
C ARG A 186 -4.25 -12.92 -16.40
N PRO A 187 -4.49 -14.23 -16.65
CA PRO A 187 -3.49 -15.26 -16.37
C PRO A 187 -2.18 -15.09 -17.14
N ALA A 188 -2.24 -14.54 -18.37
CA ALA A 188 -1.05 -14.29 -19.18
C ALA A 188 -0.12 -13.23 -18.55
N VAL A 189 -0.70 -12.13 -18.06
CA VAL A 189 0.03 -11.05 -17.38
C VAL A 189 0.61 -11.55 -16.06
N ALA A 190 -0.22 -12.20 -15.22
CA ALA A 190 0.22 -12.73 -13.94
C ALA A 190 1.35 -13.77 -14.09
N HIS A 191 1.22 -14.69 -15.05
CA HIS A 191 2.25 -15.69 -15.31
C HIS A 191 3.56 -15.06 -15.79
N ALA A 192 3.48 -14.09 -16.71
CA ALA A 192 4.66 -13.36 -17.18
C ALA A 192 5.36 -12.65 -16.01
N ALA A 193 4.63 -11.86 -15.22
CA ALA A 193 5.17 -11.13 -14.08
C ALA A 193 5.84 -12.06 -13.05
N ARG A 194 5.24 -13.21 -12.74
CA ARG A 194 5.84 -14.24 -11.86
C ARG A 194 7.16 -14.75 -12.41
N ARG A 195 7.28 -14.98 -13.72
CA ARG A 195 8.54 -15.39 -14.37
C ARG A 195 9.59 -14.29 -14.35
N HIS A 196 9.21 -13.03 -14.51
CA HIS A 196 10.14 -11.90 -14.34
C HIS A 196 10.63 -11.83 -12.89
N LEU A 197 9.73 -11.94 -11.91
CA LEU A 197 10.07 -11.93 -10.49
C LEU A 197 10.97 -13.11 -10.08
N GLU A 198 10.70 -14.32 -10.59
CA GLU A 198 11.54 -15.51 -10.36
C GLU A 198 12.97 -15.30 -10.89
N ARG A 199 13.12 -14.74 -12.10
CA ARG A 199 14.45 -14.44 -12.66
C ARG A 199 15.19 -13.38 -11.83
N LEU A 200 14.47 -12.36 -11.40
CA LEU A 200 15.00 -11.27 -10.59
C LEU A 200 15.46 -11.76 -9.20
N ALA A 201 14.76 -12.74 -8.61
CA ALA A 201 15.06 -13.30 -7.29
C ALA A 201 16.45 -13.97 -7.18
N ALA A 202 17.09 -14.33 -8.30
CA ALA A 202 18.47 -14.82 -8.30
C ALA A 202 19.50 -13.69 -8.10
N GLN A 203 19.14 -12.44 -8.37
CA GLN A 203 20.05 -11.28 -8.35
C GLN A 203 19.70 -10.31 -7.22
N GLU A 204 18.42 -10.22 -6.86
CA GLU A 204 17.90 -9.25 -5.90
C GLU A 204 17.25 -9.94 -4.69
N PRO A 205 17.82 -9.78 -3.47
CA PRO A 205 17.24 -10.35 -2.25
C PRO A 205 15.81 -9.89 -1.96
N THR A 206 15.46 -8.65 -2.33
CA THR A 206 14.11 -8.10 -2.19
C THR A 206 13.11 -8.81 -3.11
N ALA A 207 13.52 -9.19 -4.32
CA ALA A 207 12.70 -9.99 -5.23
C ALA A 207 12.47 -11.41 -4.69
N LEU A 208 13.50 -12.00 -4.07
CA LEU A 208 13.38 -13.30 -3.41
C LEU A 208 12.42 -13.24 -2.21
N ALA A 209 12.49 -12.18 -1.40
CA ALA A 209 11.54 -11.93 -0.32
C ALA A 209 10.10 -11.73 -0.84
N ALA A 210 9.94 -10.96 -1.92
CA ALA A 210 8.65 -10.74 -2.55
C ALA A 210 8.05 -12.03 -3.12
N LEU A 211 8.86 -12.90 -3.72
CA LEU A 211 8.43 -14.21 -4.21
C LEU A 211 7.97 -15.12 -3.06
N HIS A 212 8.70 -15.12 -1.93
CA HIS A 212 8.31 -15.81 -0.71
C HIS A 212 6.98 -15.30 -0.16
N ALA A 213 6.77 -13.98 -0.10
CA ALA A 213 5.52 -13.40 0.37
C ALA A 213 4.36 -13.71 -0.59
N LEU A 214 4.59 -13.59 -1.90
CA LEU A 214 3.58 -13.79 -2.93
C LEU A 214 2.96 -15.20 -2.89
N GLN A 215 3.72 -16.24 -2.56
CA GLN A 215 3.18 -17.61 -2.45
C GLN A 215 2.02 -17.69 -1.44
N THR A 216 2.05 -16.84 -0.42
CA THR A 216 1.03 -16.82 0.64
C THR A 216 -0.22 -16.08 0.22
N LEU A 217 -0.20 -15.31 -0.87
CA LEU A 217 -1.35 -14.61 -1.42
C LEU A 217 -2.16 -15.47 -2.39
N LEU A 218 -1.49 -16.34 -3.15
CA LEU A 218 -2.09 -17.05 -4.26
C LEU A 218 -3.02 -18.20 -3.84
N PRO A 219 -3.99 -18.58 -4.70
CA PRO A 219 -4.69 -19.85 -4.57
C PRO A 219 -3.69 -21.04 -4.53
N PRO A 220 -4.00 -22.17 -3.86
CA PRO A 220 -3.06 -23.28 -3.71
C PRO A 220 -2.51 -23.84 -5.03
N THR A 221 -3.33 -23.88 -6.08
CA THR A 221 -2.93 -24.33 -7.43
C THR A 221 -1.87 -23.44 -8.07
N GLU A 222 -1.92 -22.14 -7.75
CA GLU A 222 -1.00 -21.12 -8.27
C GLU A 222 0.22 -20.90 -7.37
N ALA A 223 0.10 -21.18 -6.07
CA ALA A 223 1.20 -21.14 -5.12
C ALA A 223 2.23 -22.26 -5.35
N ALA A 224 1.78 -23.48 -5.72
CA ALA A 224 2.66 -24.63 -5.87
C ALA A 224 3.82 -24.45 -6.90
N PRO A 225 3.62 -23.81 -8.08
CA PRO A 225 4.72 -23.41 -8.95
C PRO A 225 5.75 -22.48 -8.29
N LEU A 226 5.30 -21.50 -7.47
CA LEU A 226 6.18 -20.57 -6.77
C LEU A 226 7.00 -21.28 -5.68
N GLU A 227 6.38 -22.16 -4.90
CA GLU A 227 7.10 -22.99 -3.91
C GLU A 227 8.18 -23.84 -4.58
N ARG A 228 7.91 -24.35 -5.79
CA ARG A 228 8.89 -25.10 -6.57
C ARG A 228 10.03 -24.19 -7.06
N ALA A 229 9.71 -22.98 -7.52
CA ALA A 229 10.70 -21.99 -7.92
C ALA A 229 11.61 -21.58 -6.73
N LEU A 230 11.03 -21.29 -5.57
CA LEU A 230 11.76 -20.98 -4.34
C LEU A 230 12.69 -22.13 -3.91
N ARG A 231 12.23 -23.38 -4.01
CA ARG A 231 13.10 -24.55 -3.77
C ARG A 231 14.26 -24.63 -4.75
N LYS A 232 14.02 -24.40 -6.05
CA LYS A 232 15.08 -24.37 -7.08
C LYS A 232 16.11 -23.28 -6.79
N LEU A 233 15.65 -22.07 -6.45
CA LEU A 233 16.51 -20.95 -6.07
C LEU A 233 17.35 -21.30 -4.84
N ALA A 234 16.75 -21.93 -3.82
CA ALA A 234 17.48 -22.39 -2.65
C ALA A 234 18.56 -23.44 -2.99
N PHE A 235 18.29 -24.37 -3.92
CA PHE A 235 19.31 -25.31 -4.42
C PHE A 235 20.42 -24.64 -5.22
N ALA A 236 20.12 -23.53 -5.91
CA ALA A 236 21.10 -22.69 -6.60
C ALA A 236 21.89 -21.76 -5.66
N GLY A 237 21.66 -21.83 -4.34
CA GLY A 237 22.34 -21.01 -3.33
C GLY A 237 21.60 -19.73 -2.94
N HIS A 238 20.48 -19.42 -3.57
CA HIS A 238 19.64 -18.25 -3.27
C HIS A 238 18.53 -18.64 -2.27
N ARG A 239 18.91 -18.82 -1.00
CA ARG A 239 17.95 -19.15 0.07
C ARG A 239 17.40 -17.89 0.74
N TYR A 240 16.08 -17.79 0.82
CA TYR A 240 15.42 -16.81 1.67
C TYR A 240 15.39 -17.30 3.13
N THR A 241 15.77 -16.43 4.05
CA THR A 241 15.61 -16.66 5.49
C THR A 241 14.59 -15.67 6.01
N PRO A 242 13.35 -16.12 6.33
CA PRO A 242 12.34 -15.23 6.87
C PRO A 242 12.82 -14.54 8.16
N PRO A 243 12.67 -13.21 8.29
CA PRO A 243 13.06 -12.50 9.49
C PRO A 243 12.14 -12.86 10.66
N ALA A 244 12.59 -12.59 11.89
CA ALA A 244 11.70 -12.61 13.05
C ALA A 244 10.72 -11.43 12.99
N PRO A 245 9.48 -11.58 13.50
CA PRO A 245 8.48 -10.51 13.51
C PRO A 245 8.70 -9.46 14.62
N GLY A 246 9.96 -9.12 14.92
CA GLY A 246 10.30 -8.16 15.98
C GLY A 246 9.59 -6.81 15.79
N GLY A 247 9.04 -6.27 16.88
CA GLY A 247 8.31 -4.99 16.89
C GLY A 247 6.87 -5.08 16.38
N TRP A 248 6.41 -6.25 15.91
CA TRP A 248 5.03 -6.48 15.53
C TRP A 248 4.19 -7.00 16.69
N ARG A 249 2.94 -6.58 16.71
CA ARG A 249 1.89 -7.05 17.63
C ARG A 249 0.54 -7.07 16.91
N ALA A 250 -0.47 -7.65 17.54
CA ALA A 250 -1.78 -7.78 16.94
C ALA A 250 -2.91 -7.51 17.93
N LEU A 251 -3.94 -6.81 17.45
CA LEU A 251 -5.20 -6.64 18.14
C LEU A 251 -6.31 -7.44 17.45
N LEU A 252 -7.21 -8.02 18.22
CA LEU A 252 -8.29 -8.87 17.74
C LEU A 252 -9.63 -8.44 18.34
N SER A 253 -10.66 -8.28 17.52
CA SER A 253 -12.04 -8.07 18.00
C SER A 253 -12.74 -9.40 18.29
N PRO A 254 -13.79 -9.42 19.14
CA PRO A 254 -14.76 -10.51 19.12
C PRO A 254 -15.43 -10.62 17.73
N ALA A 255 -15.98 -11.80 17.42
CA ALA A 255 -16.76 -12.00 16.19
C ALA A 255 -18.12 -11.32 16.32
N ASP A 256 -18.55 -10.58 15.30
CA ASP A 256 -19.93 -10.08 15.22
C ASP A 256 -20.95 -11.21 14.96
N VAL A 257 -22.25 -10.88 14.88
CA VAL A 257 -23.30 -11.88 14.60
C VAL A 257 -23.16 -12.55 13.22
N GLY A 258 -22.48 -11.91 12.28
CA GLY A 258 -22.16 -12.46 10.96
C GLY A 258 -20.90 -13.32 10.96
N GLY A 259 -20.20 -13.43 12.09
CA GLY A 259 -18.92 -14.12 12.21
C GLY A 259 -17.72 -13.31 11.70
N ASN A 260 -17.87 -12.00 11.50
CA ASN A 260 -16.79 -11.12 11.09
C ASN A 260 -15.94 -10.71 12.30
N GLN A 261 -14.62 -10.71 12.13
CA GLN A 261 -13.65 -10.27 13.14
C GLN A 261 -12.69 -9.26 12.54
N SER A 262 -12.39 -8.22 13.30
CA SER A 262 -11.33 -7.27 12.97
C SER A 262 -9.98 -7.76 13.54
N ILE A 263 -8.95 -7.77 12.71
CA ILE A 263 -7.56 -8.00 13.11
C ILE A 263 -6.74 -6.79 12.72
N TRP A 264 -6.02 -6.21 13.67
CA TRP A 264 -5.11 -5.10 13.41
C TRP A 264 -3.68 -5.54 13.70
N PHE A 265 -2.84 -5.55 12.68
CA PHE A 265 -1.41 -5.78 12.82
C PHE A 265 -0.69 -4.45 12.93
N ILE A 266 0.11 -4.31 13.97
CA ILE A 266 0.76 -3.05 14.32
C ILE A 266 2.25 -3.27 14.40
N ARG A 267 3.05 -2.49 13.66
CA ARG A 267 4.49 -2.39 13.87
C ARG A 267 4.78 -1.12 14.63
N THR A 268 5.36 -1.28 15.81
CA THR A 268 5.77 -0.14 16.64
C THR A 268 6.93 0.59 15.95
N PRO A 269 6.90 1.93 15.84
CA PRO A 269 8.00 2.68 15.28
C PRO A 269 9.25 2.58 16.13
N GLN A 270 10.41 2.79 15.51
CA GLN A 270 11.65 2.95 16.27
C GLN A 270 11.61 4.26 17.10
N PRO A 271 12.30 4.33 18.25
CA PRO A 271 12.35 5.55 19.05
C PRO A 271 12.80 6.76 18.22
N GLY A 272 11.94 7.80 18.13
CA GLY A 272 12.21 9.01 17.36
C GLY A 272 11.96 8.92 15.85
N ALA A 273 11.54 7.77 15.33
CA ALA A 273 11.17 7.58 13.94
C ALA A 273 9.64 7.65 13.74
N ALA A 274 9.22 8.07 12.55
CA ALA A 274 7.84 7.99 12.08
C ALA A 274 7.75 6.87 11.03
N ASP A 275 8.00 5.62 11.46
CA ASP A 275 8.03 4.42 10.62
C ASP A 275 7.06 3.32 11.10
N GLY A 276 6.10 3.72 11.94
CA GLY A 276 5.05 2.85 12.46
C GLY A 276 4.08 2.42 11.35
N ILE A 277 3.55 1.21 11.49
CA ILE A 277 2.63 0.62 10.54
C ILE A 277 1.37 0.16 11.26
N LEU A 278 0.22 0.39 10.63
CA LEU A 278 -1.06 -0.21 10.98
C LEU A 278 -1.66 -0.88 9.74
N LEU A 279 -1.95 -2.18 9.82
CA LEU A 279 -2.69 -2.94 8.81
C LEU A 279 -3.93 -3.54 9.47
N GLY A 280 -5.10 -3.02 9.14
CA GLY A 280 -6.38 -3.50 9.65
C GLY A 280 -7.12 -4.36 8.62
N LEU A 281 -7.70 -5.46 9.09
CA LEU A 281 -8.39 -6.45 8.27
C LEU A 281 -9.73 -6.80 8.91
N VAL A 282 -10.75 -7.04 8.08
CA VAL A 282 -11.99 -7.71 8.49
C VAL A 282 -12.01 -9.09 7.86
N ILE A 283 -12.01 -10.12 8.68
CA ILE A 283 -12.00 -11.52 8.26
C ILE A 283 -13.27 -12.23 8.69
N ASN A 284 -13.63 -13.28 7.96
CA ASN A 284 -14.71 -14.18 8.27
C ASN A 284 -14.23 -15.61 8.01
N ALA A 285 -14.48 -16.53 8.95
CA ALA A 285 -13.97 -17.90 8.84
C ALA A 285 -14.58 -18.69 7.67
N ARG A 286 -15.73 -18.27 7.14
CA ARG A 286 -16.42 -18.92 6.00
C ARG A 286 -16.25 -18.16 4.70
N LEU A 287 -16.34 -16.82 4.75
CA LEU A 287 -16.32 -15.96 3.57
C LEU A 287 -14.91 -15.50 3.18
N GLY A 288 -13.99 -15.51 4.13
CA GLY A 288 -12.60 -15.12 3.95
C GLY A 288 -12.28 -13.68 4.31
N ILE A 289 -11.40 -13.01 3.55
CA ILE A 289 -10.96 -11.64 3.84
C ILE A 289 -11.92 -10.66 3.16
N LEU A 290 -12.65 -9.90 3.95
CA LEU A 290 -13.75 -9.05 3.48
C LEU A 290 -13.28 -7.63 3.17
N GLN A 291 -12.45 -7.07 4.04
CA GLN A 291 -11.96 -5.69 3.94
C GLN A 291 -10.53 -5.59 4.48
N ALA A 292 -9.81 -4.60 3.99
CA ALA A 292 -8.48 -4.25 4.46
C ALA A 292 -8.28 -2.74 4.38
N PHE A 293 -7.48 -2.20 5.29
CA PHE A 293 -6.95 -0.85 5.21
C PHE A 293 -5.53 -0.85 5.78
N ALA A 294 -4.70 0.09 5.33
CA ALA A 294 -3.38 0.27 5.91
C ALA A 294 -2.97 1.74 6.02
N ALA A 295 -2.08 1.99 6.98
CA ALA A 295 -1.40 3.26 7.17
C ALA A 295 0.07 3.00 7.50
N GLU A 296 0.95 3.82 6.92
CA GLU A 296 2.39 3.79 7.13
C GLU A 296 2.89 5.16 7.60
N GLY A 297 4.15 5.22 8.04
CA GLY A 297 4.75 6.47 8.52
C GLY A 297 4.16 6.99 9.83
N MET A 298 3.49 6.13 10.60
CA MET A 298 2.79 6.55 11.82
C MET A 298 3.76 6.78 12.97
N ARG A 299 3.52 7.85 13.73
CA ARG A 299 4.18 8.09 15.02
C ARG A 299 3.59 7.21 16.11
N ALA A 300 4.35 6.99 17.18
CA ALA A 300 3.94 6.14 18.30
C ALA A 300 2.64 6.62 18.97
N ASP A 301 2.42 7.93 19.03
CA ASP A 301 1.23 8.57 19.61
C ASP A 301 -0.02 8.48 18.72
N GLN A 302 0.13 8.10 17.46
CA GLN A 302 -0.96 7.87 16.52
C GLN A 302 -1.41 6.41 16.47
N LEU A 303 -0.60 5.49 17.01
CA LEU A 303 -0.92 4.08 17.10
C LEU A 303 -1.63 3.77 18.43
N PRO A 304 -2.42 2.68 18.50
CA PRO A 304 -2.94 2.20 19.78
C PRO A 304 -1.80 2.03 20.81
N SER A 305 -2.08 2.21 22.09
CA SER A 305 -1.10 1.91 23.15
C SER A 305 -0.68 0.44 23.11
N VAL A 306 0.54 0.16 23.56
CA VAL A 306 1.06 -1.21 23.70
C VAL A 306 0.55 -1.77 25.03
N HIS A 307 -0.01 -2.97 24.96
CA HIS A 307 -0.52 -3.72 26.11
C HIS A 307 0.10 -5.11 26.17
N ALA A 308 -0.04 -5.79 27.31
CA ALA A 308 0.37 -7.19 27.42
C ALA A 308 -0.64 -8.09 26.69
N VAL A 309 -0.17 -9.20 26.12
CA VAL A 309 -1.06 -10.21 25.52
C VAL A 309 -2.09 -10.66 26.57
N GLY A 310 -3.37 -10.64 26.20
CA GLY A 310 -4.50 -10.93 27.08
C GLY A 310 -5.22 -9.69 27.62
N GLU A 311 -4.64 -8.49 27.48
CA GLU A 311 -5.26 -7.25 27.92
C GLU A 311 -6.17 -6.63 26.85
N LEU A 312 -7.18 -5.88 27.30
CA LEU A 312 -8.09 -5.14 26.43
C LEU A 312 -7.55 -3.74 26.13
N VAL A 313 -7.61 -3.38 24.85
CA VAL A 313 -7.18 -2.09 24.31
C VAL A 313 -8.40 -1.35 23.78
N SER A 314 -8.62 -0.13 24.26
CA SER A 314 -9.66 0.76 23.73
C SER A 314 -9.07 1.64 22.64
N VAL A 315 -9.64 1.58 21.45
CA VAL A 315 -9.16 2.30 20.28
C VAL A 315 -10.26 3.20 19.76
N ARG A 316 -9.93 4.46 19.45
CA ARG A 316 -10.86 5.37 18.79
C ARG A 316 -10.88 5.08 17.30
N THR A 317 -12.08 4.89 16.78
CA THR A 317 -12.40 4.74 15.36
C THR A 317 -13.32 5.89 14.94
N ASP A 318 -13.49 6.09 13.63
CA ASP A 318 -14.46 7.08 13.13
C ASP A 318 -15.90 6.78 13.58
N SER A 319 -16.17 5.52 13.90
CA SER A 319 -17.45 5.00 14.38
C SER A 319 -17.60 4.99 15.92
N GLY A 320 -16.59 5.43 16.67
CA GLY A 320 -16.64 5.51 18.14
C GLY A 320 -15.42 4.91 18.83
N VAL A 321 -15.63 4.21 19.93
CA VAL A 321 -14.56 3.48 20.65
C VAL A 321 -14.78 2.00 20.45
N ALA A 322 -13.79 1.32 19.88
CA ALA A 322 -13.75 -0.13 19.76
C ALA A 322 -12.86 -0.71 20.87
N THR A 323 -13.28 -1.83 21.45
CA THR A 323 -12.46 -2.59 22.39
C THR A 323 -11.92 -3.83 21.69
N LEU A 324 -10.60 -3.96 21.66
CA LEU A 324 -9.87 -5.06 21.03
C LEU A 324 -9.03 -5.78 22.07
N LEU A 325 -8.72 -7.05 21.84
CA LEU A 325 -7.81 -7.85 22.66
C LEU A 325 -6.40 -7.77 22.09
N GLU A 326 -5.40 -7.47 22.92
CA GLU A 326 -4.00 -7.72 22.55
C GLU A 326 -3.78 -9.24 22.48
N ALA A 327 -3.62 -9.75 21.27
CA ALA A 327 -3.56 -11.18 21.00
C ALA A 327 -2.14 -11.59 20.57
N PRO A 328 -1.76 -12.87 20.75
CA PRO A 328 -0.49 -13.35 20.21
C PRO A 328 -0.40 -13.08 18.71
N PHE A 329 0.68 -12.45 18.27
CA PHE A 329 0.85 -12.03 16.87
C PHE A 329 0.67 -13.21 15.88
N ASP A 330 1.30 -14.34 16.17
CA ASP A 330 1.19 -15.53 15.32
C ASP A 330 -0.20 -16.19 15.37
N PHE A 331 -0.95 -16.03 16.46
CA PHE A 331 -2.34 -16.46 16.49
C PHE A 331 -3.19 -15.65 15.50
N CYS A 332 -3.04 -14.32 15.47
CA CYS A 332 -3.73 -13.48 14.51
C CYS A 332 -3.32 -13.78 13.06
N ARG A 333 -2.03 -14.05 12.81
CA ARG A 333 -1.55 -14.49 11.48
C ARG A 333 -2.12 -15.84 11.07
N TYR A 334 -2.23 -16.78 12.01
CA TYR A 334 -2.89 -18.06 11.76
C TYR A 334 -4.36 -17.86 11.36
N ARG A 335 -5.11 -17.03 12.10
CA ARG A 335 -6.50 -16.71 11.78
C ARG A 335 -6.66 -16.05 10.41
N LEU A 336 -5.73 -15.16 10.04
CA LEU A 336 -5.66 -14.57 8.70
C LEU A 336 -5.43 -15.64 7.62
N GLN A 337 -4.51 -16.58 7.83
CA GLN A 337 -4.27 -17.68 6.89
C GLN A 337 -5.50 -18.58 6.74
N THR A 338 -6.21 -18.90 7.83
CA THR A 338 -7.46 -19.66 7.77
C THR A 338 -8.53 -18.92 6.97
N ALA A 339 -8.71 -17.62 7.22
CA ALA A 339 -9.66 -16.81 6.45
C ALA A 339 -9.27 -16.74 4.96
N GLN A 340 -7.98 -16.64 4.65
CA GLN A 340 -7.54 -16.63 3.26
C GLN A 340 -7.79 -17.98 2.57
N ALA A 341 -7.57 -19.10 3.26
CA ALA A 341 -7.93 -20.42 2.72
C ALA A 341 -9.43 -20.51 2.46
N ALA A 342 -10.26 -20.02 3.38
CA ALA A 342 -11.71 -19.96 3.20
C ALA A 342 -12.13 -19.06 2.02
N HIS A 343 -11.44 -17.92 1.81
CA HIS A 343 -11.65 -17.04 0.65
C HIS A 343 -11.50 -17.83 -0.66
N TRP A 344 -10.39 -18.57 -0.80
CA TRP A 344 -10.13 -19.33 -2.02
C TRP A 344 -11.06 -20.52 -2.21
N GLN A 345 -11.55 -21.11 -1.12
CA GLN A 345 -12.56 -22.18 -1.19
C GLN A 345 -13.93 -21.64 -1.60
N ALA A 346 -14.36 -20.52 -1.04
CA ALA A 346 -15.69 -19.96 -1.27
C ALA A 346 -15.76 -19.17 -2.60
N GLN A 347 -14.68 -18.47 -2.96
CA GLN A 347 -14.66 -17.47 -4.03
C GLN A 347 -13.34 -17.52 -4.83
N PRO A 348 -13.01 -18.66 -5.50
CA PRO A 348 -11.71 -18.85 -6.15
C PRO A 348 -11.40 -17.83 -7.26
N ALA A 349 -12.42 -17.28 -7.92
CA ALA A 349 -12.26 -16.30 -8.99
C ALA A 349 -12.27 -14.83 -8.51
N ARG A 350 -12.53 -14.57 -7.22
CA ARG A 350 -12.58 -13.22 -6.69
C ARG A 350 -11.23 -12.84 -6.11
N LEU A 351 -10.68 -11.72 -6.56
CA LEU A 351 -9.46 -11.17 -5.97
C LEU A 351 -9.67 -10.79 -4.49
N LEU A 352 -8.58 -10.87 -3.74
CA LEU A 352 -8.51 -10.35 -2.38
C LEU A 352 -8.64 -8.82 -2.37
N PRO A 353 -8.99 -8.19 -1.24
CA PRO A 353 -9.07 -6.73 -1.16
C PRO A 353 -7.76 -6.04 -1.57
N ASN A 354 -7.86 -4.94 -2.34
CA ASN A 354 -6.70 -4.23 -2.91
C ASN A 354 -5.68 -3.79 -1.86
N ASP A 355 -6.12 -3.20 -0.74
CA ASP A 355 -5.22 -2.80 0.35
C ASP A 355 -4.52 -4.02 0.97
N TYR A 356 -5.18 -5.18 1.05
CA TYR A 356 -4.49 -6.39 1.48
C TYR A 356 -3.43 -6.80 0.46
N ILE A 357 -3.76 -6.87 -0.83
CA ILE A 357 -2.80 -7.18 -1.90
C ILE A 357 -1.59 -6.24 -1.86
N LEU A 358 -1.81 -4.94 -1.67
CA LEU A 358 -0.76 -3.93 -1.69
C LEU A 358 0.21 -4.07 -0.52
N TYR A 359 -0.29 -4.34 0.69
CA TYR A 359 0.49 -4.28 1.93
C TYR A 359 0.83 -5.64 2.55
N GLN A 360 0.39 -6.74 1.95
CA GLN A 360 0.59 -8.06 2.53
C GLN A 360 2.07 -8.47 2.63
N ASP A 361 2.96 -7.90 1.82
CA ASP A 361 4.41 -8.15 1.90
C ASP A 361 4.99 -7.88 3.30
N TRP A 362 4.37 -7.00 4.09
CA TRP A 362 4.75 -6.76 5.48
C TRP A 362 4.58 -7.98 6.39
N LEU A 363 3.57 -8.82 6.13
CA LEU A 363 3.26 -10.02 6.90
C LEU A 363 3.73 -11.31 6.21
N GLY A 364 3.68 -11.36 4.87
CA GLY A 364 4.04 -12.52 4.05
C GLY A 364 5.53 -12.82 4.02
N ARG A 365 6.36 -11.86 4.42
CA ARG A 365 7.82 -12.04 4.55
C ARG A 365 8.24 -12.97 5.69
N PHE A 366 7.39 -13.15 6.70
CA PHE A 366 7.73 -13.97 7.87
C PHE A 366 7.51 -15.46 7.59
N ALA A 367 8.11 -16.32 8.43
CA ALA A 367 7.84 -17.75 8.42
C ALA A 367 6.34 -18.02 8.68
N PRO A 368 5.82 -19.20 8.30
CA PRO A 368 4.45 -19.59 8.63
C PRO A 368 4.15 -19.38 10.13
N PRO A 369 2.97 -18.88 10.49
CA PRO A 369 2.62 -18.60 11.87
C PRO A 369 2.64 -19.87 12.71
N GLN A 370 3.17 -19.77 13.92
CA GLN A 370 3.21 -20.85 14.90
C GLN A 370 2.38 -20.44 16.12
N PRO A 371 1.03 -20.52 16.04
CA PRO A 371 0.19 -20.23 17.20
C PRO A 371 0.49 -21.20 18.34
N ASP A 372 0.25 -20.76 19.58
CA ASP A 372 0.30 -21.64 20.75
C ASP A 372 -0.58 -22.87 20.48
N PRO A 373 -0.04 -24.11 20.60
CA PRO A 373 -0.81 -25.33 20.37
C PRO A 373 -2.11 -25.41 21.17
N ALA A 374 -2.15 -24.87 22.39
CA ALA A 374 -3.35 -24.86 23.21
C ALA A 374 -4.45 -23.97 22.61
N LEU A 375 -4.06 -22.78 22.12
CA LEU A 375 -4.98 -21.88 21.41
C LEU A 375 -5.41 -22.46 20.06
N ALA A 376 -4.46 -23.02 19.29
CA ALA A 376 -4.76 -23.64 18.00
C ALA A 376 -5.73 -24.83 18.16
N ALA A 377 -5.51 -25.68 19.17
CA ALA A 377 -6.37 -26.80 19.49
C ALA A 377 -7.78 -26.33 19.90
N TYR A 378 -7.89 -25.29 20.74
CA TYR A 378 -9.18 -24.74 21.16
C TYR A 378 -10.08 -24.34 19.97
N PHE A 379 -9.50 -23.73 18.93
CA PHE A 379 -10.25 -23.32 17.73
C PHE A 379 -10.37 -24.41 16.65
N ALA A 380 -9.70 -25.55 16.83
CA ALA A 380 -9.79 -26.71 15.93
C ALA A 380 -10.78 -27.78 16.41
N LEU A 381 -11.36 -27.62 17.61
CA LEU A 381 -12.34 -28.56 18.16
C LEU A 381 -13.59 -28.62 17.27
N PRO A 382 -13.99 -29.80 16.78
CA PRO A 382 -15.26 -29.95 16.08
C PRO A 382 -16.40 -29.63 17.05
N THR A 383 -17.26 -28.69 16.66
CA THR A 383 -18.42 -28.25 17.46
C THR A 383 -19.53 -29.30 17.57
N ASP A 384 -19.42 -30.40 16.83
CA ASP A 384 -20.53 -31.34 16.60
C ASP A 384 -20.58 -32.52 17.60
N ASP A 385 -19.53 -32.74 18.40
CA ASP A 385 -19.43 -33.91 19.29
C ASP A 385 -19.79 -33.65 20.76
N GLU A 386 -20.04 -32.40 21.17
CA GLU A 386 -20.49 -32.10 22.53
C GLU A 386 -22.03 -32.07 22.64
N PRO A 387 -22.62 -32.70 23.68
CA PRO A 387 -24.05 -32.58 23.91
C PRO A 387 -24.43 -31.11 24.05
N ARG A 388 -25.35 -30.64 23.21
CA ARG A 388 -25.82 -29.25 23.24
C ARG A 388 -26.27 -28.91 24.67
N PRO A 389 -25.74 -27.83 25.29
CA PRO A 389 -26.14 -27.45 26.64
C PRO A 389 -27.64 -27.14 26.69
N ALA A 390 -28.23 -27.23 27.87
CA ALA A 390 -29.63 -26.85 28.02
C ALA A 390 -29.83 -25.36 27.67
N TRP A 391 -31.01 -24.99 27.16
CA TRP A 391 -31.30 -23.59 26.79
C TRP A 391 -31.07 -22.59 27.92
N ALA A 392 -31.35 -22.98 29.16
CA ALA A 392 -31.10 -22.14 30.33
C ALA A 392 -29.60 -21.93 30.59
N GLU A 393 -28.76 -22.94 30.33
CA GLU A 393 -27.30 -22.84 30.46
C GLU A 393 -26.71 -21.96 29.37
N LEU A 394 -27.22 -22.09 28.13
CA LEU A 394 -26.85 -21.22 27.01
C LEU A 394 -27.24 -19.75 27.27
N ASP A 395 -28.44 -19.49 27.79
CA ASP A 395 -28.89 -18.13 28.10
C ASP A 395 -28.04 -17.50 29.22
N ALA A 396 -27.73 -18.26 30.28
CA ALA A 396 -26.83 -17.79 31.34
C ALA A 396 -25.42 -17.49 30.81
N ALA A 397 -24.82 -18.43 30.08
CA ALA A 397 -23.48 -18.26 29.50
C ALA A 397 -23.40 -17.09 28.52
N ALA A 398 -24.45 -16.86 27.72
CA ALA A 398 -24.52 -15.73 26.80
C ALA A 398 -24.62 -14.39 27.52
N ARG A 399 -25.39 -14.32 28.61
CA ARG A 399 -25.46 -13.11 29.46
C ARG A 399 -24.11 -12.82 30.09
N ASP A 400 -23.45 -13.83 30.63
CA ASP A 400 -22.12 -13.68 31.23
C ASP A 400 -21.09 -13.22 30.19
N LEU A 401 -21.13 -13.82 28.98
CA LEU A 401 -20.26 -13.42 27.87
C LEU A 401 -20.50 -11.96 27.47
N LEU A 402 -21.75 -11.54 27.26
CA LEU A 402 -22.06 -10.17 26.84
C LEU A 402 -21.86 -9.12 27.94
N ALA A 403 -21.89 -9.53 29.21
CA ALA A 403 -21.51 -8.67 30.33
C ALA A 403 -20.00 -8.45 30.41
N HIS A 404 -19.20 -9.31 29.77
CA HIS A 404 -17.74 -9.18 29.77
C HIS A 404 -17.32 -7.87 29.07
N PRO A 405 -16.38 -7.08 29.64
CA PRO A 405 -15.94 -5.81 29.06
C PRO A 405 -15.46 -5.90 27.59
N ALA A 406 -14.90 -7.05 27.20
CA ALA A 406 -14.48 -7.32 25.82
C ALA A 406 -15.64 -7.29 24.80
N MET A 407 -16.89 -7.51 25.24
CA MET A 407 -18.08 -7.51 24.40
C MET A 407 -18.75 -6.13 24.30
N SER A 408 -18.23 -5.10 24.99
CA SER A 408 -18.79 -3.74 24.96
C SER A 408 -18.91 -3.17 23.54
N GLY A 409 -17.85 -3.32 22.72
CA GLY A 409 -17.86 -2.92 21.30
C GLY A 409 -18.78 -3.77 20.42
N TRP A 410 -18.92 -5.06 20.74
CA TRP A 410 -19.82 -5.99 20.03
C TRP A 410 -21.28 -5.55 20.17
N VAL A 411 -21.70 -5.17 21.38
CA VAL A 411 -23.07 -4.72 21.64
C VAL A 411 -23.38 -3.44 20.87
N LEU A 412 -22.42 -2.50 20.78
CA LEU A 412 -22.61 -1.24 20.07
C LEU A 412 -22.78 -1.44 18.56
N HIS A 413 -21.94 -2.27 17.94
CA HIS A 413 -21.99 -2.53 16.50
C HIS A 413 -23.25 -3.30 16.08
N ASN A 414 -23.64 -4.33 16.86
CA ASN A 414 -24.82 -5.12 16.54
C ASN A 414 -26.14 -4.39 16.85
N ARG A 415 -26.15 -3.43 17.79
CA ARG A 415 -27.31 -2.54 17.99
C ARG A 415 -27.62 -1.70 16.76
N LEU A 416 -26.60 -1.19 16.06
CA LEU A 416 -26.79 -0.44 14.81
C LEU A 416 -27.37 -1.33 13.71
N PHE A 417 -26.86 -2.56 13.57
CA PHE A 417 -27.40 -3.54 12.62
C PHE A 417 -28.87 -3.88 12.92
N ALA A 418 -29.20 -4.13 14.20
CA ALA A 418 -30.56 -4.41 14.64
C ALA A 418 -31.52 -3.23 14.38
N GLN A 419 -31.07 -1.99 14.60
CA GLN A 419 -31.86 -0.77 14.31
C GLN A 419 -32.18 -0.63 12.81
N THR A 420 -31.28 -1.04 11.92
CA THR A 420 -31.52 -1.01 10.46
C THR A 420 -32.39 -2.15 9.94
N SER A 421 -32.50 -3.26 10.69
CA SER A 421 -33.26 -4.45 10.27
C SER A 421 -34.67 -4.52 10.86
N THR A 422 -34.99 -3.75 11.90
CA THR A 422 -36.37 -3.59 12.39
C THR A 422 -37.11 -2.48 11.65
N THR A 423 -37.99 -2.85 10.71
CA THR A 423 -38.98 -1.98 10.05
C THR A 423 -40.14 -1.55 10.97
N GLY A 424 -40.08 -1.83 12.27
CA GLY A 424 -41.18 -1.64 13.22
C GLY A 424 -40.79 -0.83 14.46
N GLY A 425 -40.63 0.49 14.30
CA GLY A 425 -41.05 1.53 15.26
C GLY A 425 -40.57 1.55 16.73
N HIS A 426 -39.85 0.56 17.24
CA HIS A 426 -39.36 0.55 18.61
C HIS A 426 -37.87 0.90 18.65
N SER A 427 -37.53 1.96 19.38
CA SER A 427 -36.13 2.35 19.63
C SER A 427 -35.42 1.25 20.42
N LEU A 428 -34.71 0.37 19.71
CA LEU A 428 -33.87 -0.69 20.29
C LEU A 428 -32.70 -0.13 21.11
N GLY A 429 -32.48 1.19 21.11
CA GLY A 429 -31.48 1.87 21.93
C GLY A 429 -31.68 1.69 23.45
N ALA A 430 -32.89 1.31 23.88
CA ALA A 430 -33.23 1.07 25.29
C ALA A 430 -33.20 -0.41 25.71
N ILE A 431 -32.89 -1.35 24.80
CA ILE A 431 -32.91 -2.78 25.12
C ILE A 431 -31.64 -3.18 25.91
N PRO A 432 -31.79 -3.77 27.11
CA PRO A 432 -30.68 -4.34 27.87
C PRO A 432 -29.88 -5.33 27.01
N ALA A 433 -28.54 -5.35 27.16
CA ALA A 433 -27.68 -6.23 26.37
C ALA A 433 -28.09 -7.72 26.45
N ALA A 434 -28.64 -8.13 27.60
CA ALA A 434 -29.19 -9.48 27.83
C ALA A 434 -30.38 -9.82 26.91
N ASP A 435 -31.29 -8.87 26.67
CA ASP A 435 -32.47 -9.09 25.82
C ASP A 435 -32.09 -9.11 24.33
N LEU A 436 -31.07 -8.33 23.94
CA LEU A 436 -30.47 -8.39 22.61
C LEU A 436 -29.77 -9.74 22.38
N ALA A 437 -29.05 -10.26 23.38
CA ALA A 437 -28.47 -11.62 23.37
C ALA A 437 -29.53 -12.68 23.08
N ALA A 438 -30.60 -12.67 23.89
CA ALA A 438 -31.67 -13.64 23.80
C ALA A 438 -32.43 -13.53 22.48
N HIS A 439 -32.53 -12.34 21.89
CA HIS A 439 -33.12 -12.16 20.57
C HIS A 439 -32.21 -12.72 19.46
N ILE A 440 -30.92 -12.37 19.46
CA ILE A 440 -29.93 -12.87 18.49
C ILE A 440 -29.80 -14.40 18.55
N LEU A 441 -29.72 -14.99 19.74
CA LEU A 441 -29.63 -16.44 19.92
C LEU A 441 -30.90 -17.16 19.44
N ARG A 442 -32.08 -16.57 19.65
CA ARG A 442 -33.35 -17.13 19.15
C ARG A 442 -33.42 -17.09 17.62
N GLU A 443 -33.03 -15.98 17.00
CA GLU A 443 -32.97 -15.85 15.55
C GLU A 443 -31.94 -16.80 14.91
N LEU A 444 -30.76 -16.94 15.53
CA LEU A 444 -29.71 -17.85 15.05
C LEU A 444 -30.08 -19.32 15.19
N ALA A 445 -30.88 -19.70 16.18
CA ALA A 445 -31.31 -21.09 16.40
C ALA A 445 -32.52 -21.52 15.55
N GLN A 446 -33.22 -20.57 14.93
CA GLN A 446 -34.31 -20.85 13.99
C GLN A 446 -33.82 -21.06 12.55
N ARG A 447 -32.53 -20.82 12.28
CA ARG A 447 -31.84 -21.09 11.00
C ARG A 447 -31.00 -22.34 11.12
#